data_AF-A0A1J7CXC3-F1
#
_entry.id   AF-A0A1J7CXC3-F1
#
_cell.length_a   1.000
_cell.length_b   1.000
_cell.length_c   1.000
_cell.angle_alpha   90.00
_cell.angle_beta   90.00
_cell.angle_gamma   90.00
#
_symmetry.space_group_name_H-M   'P 1'
#
loop_
_entity.id
_entity.type
_entity.pdbx_description
1 polymer ?
#
loop_
_entity_poly.entity_id
_entity_poly.type
_entity_poly.pdbx_seq_one_letter_code
_entity_poly.pdbx_strand_id
1 'polypeptide(L)'
;MLLNGDSRDRLYQLSLLLDAYAEFMDFDPRELVLIEPLRAMRMIHYLAWVSRRWGDPAFPRSFPWMVEAEFWSQQTALFIEQATLLQQPPLQLMSVY
;
A
#
# COMPACT_ATOMS: atom_id res chain seq x y z
N MET A 1 -4.25 5.96 1.56
CA MET A 1 -3.07 5.78 0.67
C MET A 1 -2.64 7.17 0.20
N LEU A 2 -1.37 7.38 -0.20
CA LEU A 2 -0.91 8.71 -0.65
C LEU A 2 -1.69 9.19 -1.88
N LEU A 3 -1.97 8.26 -2.80
CA LEU A 3 -2.78 8.49 -3.98
C LEU A 3 -4.26 8.25 -3.64
N ASN A 4 -5.13 9.18 -4.04
CA ASN A 4 -6.57 9.12 -3.80
C ASN A 4 -7.36 9.42 -5.08
N GLY A 5 -8.66 9.10 -5.09
CA GLY A 5 -9.53 9.33 -6.24
C GLY A 5 -9.52 8.19 -7.26
N ASP A 6 -10.01 8.48 -8.46
CA ASP A 6 -10.09 7.50 -9.54
C ASP A 6 -8.70 7.20 -10.16
N SER A 7 -8.65 6.33 -11.17
CA SER A 7 -7.37 5.97 -11.79
C SER A 7 -6.64 7.16 -12.43
N ARG A 8 -7.35 8.17 -12.94
CA ARG A 8 -6.76 9.38 -13.53
C ARG A 8 -6.23 10.30 -12.44
N ASP A 9 -6.99 10.49 -11.36
CA ASP A 9 -6.57 11.29 -10.21
C ASP A 9 -5.27 10.73 -9.61
N ARG A 10 -5.22 9.40 -9.44
CA ARG A 10 -4.02 8.71 -8.93
C ARG A 10 -2.83 8.85 -9.87
N LEU A 11 -3.05 8.80 -11.18
CA LEU A 11 -1.98 8.96 -12.17
C LEU A 11 -1.41 10.38 -12.14
N TYR A 12 -2.28 11.40 -12.07
CA TYR A 12 -1.88 12.80 -11.99
C TYR A 12 -1.11 13.12 -10.71
N GLN A 13 -1.57 12.59 -9.57
CA GLN A 13 -0.87 12.74 -8.29
C GLN A 13 0.51 12.06 -8.33
N LEU A 14 0.60 10.87 -8.94
CA LEU A 14 1.85 10.15 -9.11
C LEU A 14 2.82 10.90 -10.04
N SER A 15 2.35 11.44 -11.16
CA SER A 15 3.20 12.19 -12.09
C SER A 15 3.77 13.43 -11.42
N LEU A 16 2.93 14.20 -10.72
CA LEU A 16 3.38 15.40 -10.00
C LEU A 16 4.46 15.08 -8.96
N LEU A 17 4.30 13.96 -8.24
CA LEU A 17 5.27 13.53 -7.24
C LEU A 17 6.61 13.10 -7.86
N LEU A 18 6.56 12.40 -8.99
CA LEU A 18 7.76 11.95 -9.69
C LEU A 18 8.47 13.11 -10.39
N ASP A 19 7.75 14.06 -10.95
CA ASP A 19 8.32 15.28 -11.54
C ASP A 19 9.08 16.08 -10.48
N ALA A 20 8.48 16.30 -9.31
CA ALA A 20 9.13 16.99 -8.19
C ALA A 20 10.32 16.21 -7.62
N TYR A 21 10.26 14.87 -7.61
CA TYR A 21 11.38 14.02 -7.17
C TYR A 21 12.56 14.10 -8.15
N ALA A 22 12.26 14.13 -9.46
CA ALA A 22 13.25 14.19 -10.54
C ALA A 22 14.07 15.49 -10.54
N GLU A 23 13.62 16.54 -9.86
CA GLU A 23 14.43 17.74 -9.63
C GLU A 23 15.69 17.46 -8.78
N PHE A 24 15.67 16.38 -7.99
CA PHE A 24 16.76 16.03 -7.07
C PHE A 24 17.50 14.76 -7.48
N MET A 25 16.78 13.74 -7.99
CA MET A 25 17.34 12.42 -8.29
C MET A 25 16.56 11.75 -9.43
N ASP A 26 17.27 11.03 -10.30
CA ASP A 26 16.62 10.21 -11.34
C ASP A 26 15.76 9.08 -10.71
N PHE A 27 14.61 8.82 -11.30
CA PHE A 27 13.70 7.75 -10.89
C PHE A 27 13.59 6.69 -11.98
N ASP A 28 13.73 5.40 -11.63
CA ASP A 28 13.53 4.28 -12.56
C ASP A 28 12.04 3.90 -12.64
N PRO A 29 11.36 4.12 -13.77
CA PRO A 29 9.92 3.81 -13.91
C PRO A 29 9.59 2.32 -13.70
N ARG A 30 10.57 1.42 -13.82
CA ARG A 30 10.39 -0.02 -13.55
C ARG A 30 10.10 -0.29 -12.08
N GLU A 31 10.42 0.61 -11.17
CA GLU A 31 10.10 0.48 -9.76
C GLU A 31 8.60 0.67 -9.47
N LEU A 32 7.83 1.30 -10.37
CA LEU A 32 6.38 1.49 -10.19
C LEU A 32 5.63 0.15 -10.12
N VAL A 33 6.16 -0.90 -10.74
CA VAL A 33 5.57 -2.25 -10.67
C VAL A 33 5.63 -2.83 -9.26
N LEU A 34 6.52 -2.30 -8.41
CA LEU A 34 6.73 -2.77 -7.05
C LEU A 34 5.73 -2.15 -6.05
N ILE A 35 4.94 -1.15 -6.44
CA ILE A 35 4.01 -0.47 -5.53
C ILE A 35 3.03 -1.45 -4.88
N GLU A 36 2.32 -2.25 -5.69
CA GLU A 36 1.33 -3.19 -5.17
C GLU A 36 1.96 -4.39 -4.42
N PRO A 37 3.06 -5.00 -4.90
CA PRO A 37 3.82 -5.98 -4.13
C PRO A 37 4.29 -5.46 -2.77
N LEU A 38 4.89 -4.27 -2.72
CA LEU A 38 5.38 -3.67 -1.47
C LEU A 38 4.24 -3.29 -0.54
N ARG A 39 3.10 -2.82 -1.07
CA ARG A 39 1.87 -2.61 -0.29
C ARG A 39 1.41 -3.92 0.35
N ALA A 40 1.30 -5.00 -0.41
CA ALA A 40 0.87 -6.30 0.10
C ALA A 40 1.81 -6.82 1.20
N MET A 41 3.12 -6.73 0.99
CA MET A 41 4.12 -7.06 2.01
C MET A 41 3.95 -6.21 3.26
N ARG A 42 3.75 -4.89 3.12
CA ARG A 42 3.52 -3.99 4.26
C ARG A 42 2.28 -4.39 5.07
N MET A 43 1.17 -4.73 4.42
CA MET A 43 -0.05 -5.16 5.11
C MET A 43 0.19 -6.39 5.98
N ILE A 44 0.84 -7.42 5.41
CA ILE A 44 1.15 -8.67 6.12
C ILE A 44 2.16 -8.43 7.25
N HIS A 45 3.25 -7.72 6.95
CA HIS A 45 4.30 -7.42 7.93
C HIS A 45 3.79 -6.58 9.09
N TYR A 46 2.88 -5.64 8.85
CA TYR A 46 2.27 -4.85 9.90
C TYR A 46 1.48 -5.72 10.90
N LEU A 47 0.61 -6.61 10.41
CA LEU A 47 -0.12 -7.53 11.28
C LEU A 47 0.81 -8.49 12.02
N ALA A 48 1.82 -9.04 11.33
CA ALA A 48 2.81 -9.90 11.96
C ALA A 48 3.63 -9.15 13.03
N TRP A 49 3.94 -7.87 12.79
CA TRP A 49 4.65 -7.02 13.74
C TRP A 49 3.85 -6.79 15.02
N VAL A 50 2.53 -6.53 14.90
CA VAL A 50 1.62 -6.41 16.05
C VAL A 50 1.51 -7.76 16.78
N SER A 51 1.23 -8.85 16.05
CA SER A 51 1.04 -10.19 16.61
C SER A 51 2.26 -10.69 17.41
N ARG A 52 3.48 -10.52 16.87
CA ARG A 52 4.72 -10.95 17.55
C ARG A 52 4.99 -10.18 18.84
N ARG A 53 4.42 -8.99 19.00
CA ARG A 53 4.59 -8.12 20.17
C ARG A 53 3.40 -8.12 21.10
N TRP A 54 2.43 -9.02 20.89
CA TRP A 54 1.20 -9.03 21.68
C TRP A 54 1.42 -9.23 23.19
N GLY A 55 2.53 -9.85 23.59
CA GLY A 55 2.92 -9.99 25.00
C GLY A 55 3.38 -8.71 25.68
N ASP A 56 3.72 -7.66 24.92
CA ASP A 56 4.03 -6.34 25.48
C ASP A 56 2.73 -5.63 25.91
N PRO A 57 2.57 -5.20 27.18
CA PRO A 57 1.35 -4.55 27.67
C PRO A 57 0.91 -3.30 26.90
N ALA A 58 1.82 -2.64 26.15
CA ALA A 58 1.47 -1.50 25.30
C ALA A 58 0.61 -1.93 24.10
N PHE A 59 0.81 -3.13 23.55
CA PHE A 59 0.21 -3.55 22.28
C PHE A 59 -1.30 -3.79 22.39
N PRO A 60 -1.82 -4.55 23.38
CA PRO A 60 -3.27 -4.69 23.55
C PRO A 60 -3.99 -3.36 23.77
N ARG A 61 -3.32 -2.36 24.37
CA ARG A 61 -3.89 -1.03 24.62
C ARG A 61 -3.92 -0.17 23.37
N SER A 62 -2.86 -0.21 22.57
CA SER A 62 -2.75 0.58 21.34
C SER A 62 -3.45 -0.07 20.14
N PHE A 63 -3.65 -1.38 20.17
CA PHE A 63 -4.23 -2.17 19.08
C PHE A 63 -5.37 -3.08 19.57
N PRO A 64 -6.40 -2.55 20.25
CA PRO A 64 -7.50 -3.36 20.80
C PRO A 64 -8.29 -4.09 19.71
N TRP A 65 -8.38 -3.49 18.52
CA TRP A 65 -9.03 -4.05 17.33
C TRP A 65 -8.48 -5.40 16.87
N MET A 66 -7.26 -5.77 17.30
CA MET A 66 -6.61 -7.02 16.91
C MET A 66 -7.37 -8.26 17.40
N VAL A 67 -8.16 -8.15 18.48
CA VAL A 67 -9.02 -9.26 18.96
C VAL A 67 -10.47 -9.20 18.46
N GLU A 68 -10.82 -8.18 17.68
CA GLU A 68 -12.18 -7.98 17.18
C GLU A 68 -12.42 -8.79 15.90
N ALA A 69 -13.49 -9.58 15.86
CA ALA A 69 -13.82 -10.39 14.69
C ALA A 69 -14.16 -9.53 13.46
N GLU A 70 -14.78 -8.36 13.66
CA GLU A 70 -15.11 -7.43 12.59
C GLU A 70 -13.86 -6.92 11.87
N PHE A 71 -12.82 -6.56 12.63
CA PHE A 71 -11.53 -6.16 12.07
C PHE A 71 -10.98 -7.23 11.10
N TRP A 72 -10.98 -8.49 11.51
CA TRP A 72 -10.46 -9.59 10.68
C TRP A 72 -11.30 -9.86 9.43
N SER A 73 -12.61 -9.64 9.50
CA SER A 73 -13.49 -9.68 8.33
C SER A 73 -13.11 -8.59 7.32
N GLN A 74 -12.98 -7.34 7.77
CA GLN A 74 -12.56 -6.22 6.93
C GLN A 74 -11.15 -6.42 6.38
N GLN A 75 -10.21 -6.88 7.21
CA GLN A 75 -8.84 -7.16 6.80
C GLN A 75 -8.76 -8.25 5.73
N THR A 76 -9.61 -9.26 5.80
CA THR A 76 -9.72 -10.31 4.76
C THR A 76 -10.22 -9.73 3.44
N ALA A 77 -11.24 -8.88 3.48
CA ALA A 77 -11.75 -8.19 2.29
C ALA A 77 -10.65 -7.32 1.63
N LEU A 78 -9.89 -6.58 2.44
CA LEU A 78 -8.74 -5.79 1.96
C LEU A 78 -7.65 -6.66 1.32
N PHE A 79 -7.38 -7.86 1.85
CA PHE A 79 -6.42 -8.79 1.22
C PHE A 79 -6.91 -9.33 -0.12
N ILE A 80 -8.20 -9.61 -0.26
CA ILE A 80 -8.79 -10.05 -1.53
C ILE A 80 -8.71 -8.93 -2.58
N GLU A 81 -9.02 -7.69 -2.19
CA GLU A 81 -8.87 -6.53 -3.06
C GLU A 81 -7.40 -6.35 -3.48
N GLN A 82 -6.47 -6.42 -2.53
CA GLN A 82 -5.04 -6.32 -2.82
C GLN A 82 -4.55 -7.44 -3.74
N ALA A 83 -5.02 -8.66 -3.56
CA ALA A 83 -4.71 -9.77 -4.46
C ALA A 83 -5.23 -9.52 -5.88
N THR A 84 -6.40 -8.87 -6.02
CA THR A 84 -6.93 -8.45 -7.32
C THR A 84 -6.03 -7.38 -7.96
N LEU A 85 -5.60 -6.38 -7.19
CA LEU A 85 -4.70 -5.32 -7.68
C LEU A 85 -3.33 -5.86 -8.12
N LEU A 86 -2.80 -6.89 -7.44
CA LEU A 86 -1.54 -7.55 -7.82
C LEU A 86 -1.60 -8.23 -9.19
N GLN A 87 -2.80 -8.59 -9.66
CA GLN A 87 -3.02 -9.21 -10.97
C GLN A 87 -3.31 -8.17 -12.08
N GLN A 88 -3.54 -6.91 -11.71
CA GLN A 88 -3.77 -5.84 -12.66
C GLN A 88 -2.45 -5.32 -13.24
N PRO A 89 -2.46 -4.74 -14.45
CA PRO A 89 -1.29 -4.05 -14.95
C PRO A 89 -0.88 -2.94 -13.97
N PRO A 90 0.43 -2.73 -13.75
CA PRO A 90 0.90 -1.69 -12.86
C PRO A 90 0.47 -0.32 -13.34
N LEU A 91 0.43 0.67 -12.43
CA LEU A 91 0.27 2.07 -12.81
C LEU A 91 1.41 2.44 -13.75
N GLN A 92 1.08 2.67 -15.02
CA GLN A 92 2.01 3.14 -16.03
C GLN A 92 1.79 4.63 -16.21
N LEU A 93 2.84 5.43 -15.99
CA LEU A 93 2.87 6.76 -16.59
C LEU A 93 2.75 6.54 -18.10
N MET A 94 1.76 7.15 -18.75
CA MET A 94 1.69 7.08 -20.21
C MET A 94 3.06 7.53 -20.74
N SER A 95 3.70 6.67 -21.53
CA SER A 95 4.90 7.06 -22.26
C SER A 95 4.52 8.23 -23.14
N VAL A 96 4.96 9.43 -22.79
CA VAL A 96 4.90 10.59 -23.68
C VAL A 96 5.97 10.37 -24.74
N TYR A 97 5.65 9.55 -25.76
CA TYR A 97 6.34 9.53 -27.05
C TYR A 97 5.36 9.10 -28.15
#